data_AF-A0A358MA24-F1
#
_entry.id   AF-A0A358MA24-F1
#
_cell.length_a   1.000
_cell.length_b   1.000
_cell.length_c   1.000
_cell.angle_alpha   90.00
_cell.angle_beta   90.00
_cell.angle_gamma   90.00
#
_symmetry.space_group_name_H-M   'P 1'
#
loop_
_entity.id
_entity.type
_entity.pdbx_description
1 polymer ?
#
loop_
_entity_poly.entity_id
_entity_poly.type
_entity_poly.pdbx_seq_one_letter_code
_entity_poly.pdbx_strand_id
1 'polypeptide(L)'
;MKQNRKSILFAAAAAVLVMVIAVIYFVNRQSGETAEYLQICLLDFNEPEQYGELRTDSYQADGTEFGYDPTGGLDGTGCVTIHSSVENDARFTYRYESALEETYYRMSVWVRTENVGTSASGTDNTAVGANL
;
A
#
# COMPACT_ATOMS: atom_id res chain seq x y z
N MET A 1 62.78 -5.38 -31.25
CA MET A 1 61.45 -4.86 -31.65
C MET A 1 60.25 -5.83 -31.46
N LYS A 2 60.41 -7.12 -31.13
CA LYS A 2 59.26 -8.07 -31.00
C LYS A 2 58.53 -8.04 -29.64
N GLN A 3 59.16 -7.56 -28.57
CA GLN A 3 58.59 -7.58 -27.20
C GLN A 3 57.45 -6.56 -27.02
N ASN A 4 57.59 -5.35 -27.56
CA ASN A 4 56.60 -4.27 -27.42
C ASN A 4 55.25 -4.57 -28.09
N ARG A 5 55.22 -5.39 -29.16
CA ARG A 5 53.96 -5.74 -29.83
C ARG A 5 53.08 -6.66 -28.97
N LYS A 6 53.69 -7.57 -28.21
CA LYS A 6 52.95 -8.50 -27.34
C LYS A 6 52.34 -7.77 -26.15
N SER A 7 53.09 -6.88 -25.50
CA SER A 7 52.59 -6.07 -24.38
C SER A 7 51.47 -5.12 -24.80
N ILE A 8 51.54 -4.52 -25.99
CA ILE A 8 50.44 -3.69 -26.53
C ILE A 8 49.18 -4.55 -26.79
N LEU A 9 49.34 -5.76 -27.33
CA LEU A 9 48.23 -6.69 -27.55
C LEU A 9 47.56 -7.13 -26.22
N PHE A 10 48.35 -7.42 -25.19
CA PHE A 10 47.82 -7.75 -23.86
C PHE A 10 47.09 -6.57 -23.20
N ALA A 11 47.63 -5.35 -23.33
CA ALA A 11 46.98 -4.15 -22.82
C ALA A 11 45.64 -3.87 -23.53
N ALA A 12 45.60 -4.04 -24.86
CA ALA A 12 44.37 -3.90 -25.63
C ALA A 12 43.31 -4.96 -25.24
N ALA A 13 43.72 -6.22 -25.08
CA ALA A 13 42.82 -7.29 -24.64
C ALA A 13 42.26 -7.05 -23.23
N ALA A 14 43.09 -6.57 -22.31
CA ALA A 14 42.66 -6.21 -20.96
C ALA A 14 41.65 -5.05 -20.96
N ALA A 15 41.89 -4.01 -21.78
CA ALA A 15 40.97 -2.88 -21.90
C ALA A 15 39.59 -3.29 -22.46
N VAL A 16 39.57 -4.19 -23.45
CA VAL A 16 38.32 -4.76 -24.00
C VAL A 16 37.58 -5.56 -22.93
N LEU A 17 38.28 -6.40 -22.17
CA LEU A 17 37.69 -7.20 -21.11
C LEU A 17 37.04 -6.32 -20.02
N VAL A 18 37.71 -5.25 -19.60
CA VAL A 18 37.18 -4.29 -18.62
C VAL A 18 35.92 -3.61 -19.16
N MET A 19 35.91 -3.19 -20.43
CA MET A 19 34.71 -2.61 -21.03
C MET A 19 33.56 -3.61 -21.10
N VAL A 20 33.80 -4.86 -21.45
CA VAL A 20 32.77 -5.91 -21.49
C VAL A 20 32.17 -6.14 -20.09
N ILE A 21 33.01 -6.23 -19.05
CA ILE A 21 32.55 -6.38 -17.66
C ILE A 21 31.71 -5.17 -17.22
N ALA A 22 32.15 -3.94 -17.55
CA ALA A 22 31.42 -2.73 -17.21
C ALA A 22 30.05 -2.66 -17.91
N VAL A 23 29.96 -3.08 -19.17
CA VAL A 23 28.70 -3.16 -19.92
C VAL A 23 27.77 -4.20 -19.31
N ILE A 24 28.26 -5.40 -18.99
CA ILE A 24 27.44 -6.45 -18.33
C ILE A 24 26.92 -5.95 -16.98
N TYR A 25 27.78 -5.31 -16.18
CA TYR A 25 27.37 -4.75 -14.90
C TYR A 25 26.32 -3.64 -15.07
N PHE A 26 26.48 -2.76 -16.06
CA PHE A 26 25.54 -1.68 -16.33
C PHE A 26 24.17 -2.21 -16.81
N VAL A 27 24.17 -3.19 -17.71
CA VAL A 27 22.95 -3.85 -18.20
C VAL A 27 22.23 -4.57 -17.06
N ASN A 28 22.95 -5.35 -16.26
CA ASN A 28 22.36 -6.05 -15.10
C ASN A 28 21.83 -5.09 -14.02
N ARG A 29 22.43 -3.89 -13.90
CA ARG A 29 21.96 -2.85 -12.98
C ARG A 29 20.71 -2.14 -13.50
N GLN A 30 20.61 -1.90 -14.80
CA GLN A 30 19.40 -1.34 -15.40
C GLN A 30 18.25 -2.36 -15.45
N SER A 31 18.57 -3.64 -15.57
CA SER A 31 17.60 -4.73 -15.49
C SER A 31 17.24 -5.12 -14.05
N GLY A 32 17.48 -4.24 -13.07
CA GLY A 32 16.96 -4.46 -11.72
C GLY A 32 15.47 -4.66 -11.83
N GLU A 33 15.03 -5.92 -11.70
CA GLU A 33 13.63 -6.31 -11.81
C GLU A 33 12.84 -5.42 -10.87
N THR A 34 11.93 -4.63 -11.44
CA THR A 34 10.90 -3.96 -10.63
C THR A 34 10.16 -5.08 -9.92
N ALA A 35 10.22 -5.09 -8.59
CA ALA A 35 9.47 -6.06 -7.81
C ALA A 35 8.00 -5.97 -8.22
N GLU A 36 7.49 -7.01 -8.88
CA GLU A 36 6.07 -7.12 -9.19
C GLU A 36 5.36 -7.45 -7.89
N TYR A 37 4.69 -6.45 -7.31
CA TYR A 37 3.86 -6.66 -6.13
C TYR A 37 2.53 -7.27 -6.56
N LEU A 38 2.22 -8.46 -6.06
CA LEU A 38 0.88 -9.01 -6.19
C LEU A 38 -0.09 -8.16 -5.34
N GLN A 39 -1.06 -7.55 -5.99
CA GLN A 39 -2.14 -6.84 -5.30
C GLN A 39 -3.19 -7.84 -4.84
N ILE A 40 -3.19 -8.13 -3.54
CA ILE A 40 -4.08 -9.14 -2.92
C ILE A 40 -5.39 -8.57 -2.39
N CYS A 41 -5.46 -7.25 -2.23
CA CYS A 41 -6.66 -6.53 -1.81
C CYS A 41 -6.73 -5.24 -2.64
N LEU A 42 -7.74 -5.17 -3.50
CA LEU A 42 -8.12 -3.95 -4.22
C LEU A 42 -9.60 -3.73 -3.97
N LEU A 43 -9.89 -2.91 -2.98
CA LEU A 43 -11.23 -2.35 -2.79
C LEU A 43 -11.22 -0.96 -3.44
N ASP A 44 -11.62 -0.92 -4.71
CA ASP A 44 -11.93 0.29 -5.45
C ASP A 44 -13.41 0.60 -5.26
N PHE A 45 -13.70 1.55 -4.37
CA PHE A 45 -15.06 1.97 -4.08
C PHE A 45 -15.69 2.82 -5.19
N ASN A 46 -15.03 3.02 -6.33
CA ASN A 46 -15.75 3.41 -7.55
C ASN A 46 -16.61 2.28 -8.13
N GLU A 47 -16.37 1.05 -7.70
CA GLU A 47 -17.20 -0.14 -7.99
C GLU A 47 -18.06 -0.42 -6.74
N PRO A 48 -19.33 0.04 -6.68
CA PRO A 48 -20.15 -0.01 -5.47
C PRO A 48 -20.38 -1.43 -4.94
N GLU A 49 -20.34 -2.44 -5.80
CA GLU A 49 -20.52 -3.84 -5.44
C GLU A 49 -19.46 -4.31 -4.44
N GLN A 50 -18.27 -3.72 -4.46
CA GLN A 50 -17.16 -4.08 -3.57
C GLN A 50 -17.41 -3.67 -2.11
N TYR A 51 -18.37 -2.77 -1.86
CA TYR A 51 -18.85 -2.51 -0.50
C TYR A 51 -19.36 -3.78 0.19
N GLY A 52 -20.01 -4.68 -0.58
CA GLY A 52 -20.55 -5.93 -0.06
C GLY A 52 -19.50 -6.95 0.38
N GLU A 53 -18.22 -6.73 0.05
CA GLU A 53 -17.12 -7.59 0.49
C GLU A 53 -16.67 -7.30 1.94
N LEU A 54 -17.04 -6.13 2.46
CA LEU A 54 -16.70 -5.72 3.81
C LEU A 54 -17.67 -6.29 4.84
N ARG A 55 -17.13 -6.67 5.99
CA ARG A 55 -17.91 -6.95 7.19
C ARG A 55 -17.94 -5.72 8.09
N THR A 56 -19.08 -5.45 8.68
CA THR A 56 -19.27 -4.37 9.65
C THR A 56 -19.28 -4.94 11.07
N ASP A 57 -18.57 -4.28 11.99
CA ASP A 57 -18.59 -4.61 13.41
C ASP A 57 -18.64 -3.32 14.24
N SER A 58 -19.35 -3.35 15.37
CA SER A 58 -19.60 -2.16 16.18
C SER A 58 -20.06 -2.52 17.60
N TYR A 59 -19.60 -1.79 18.62
CA TYR A 59 -20.06 -1.99 20.01
C TYR A 59 -21.47 -1.43 20.27
N GLN A 60 -21.86 -0.38 19.55
CA GLN A 60 -23.16 0.29 19.64
C GLN A 60 -23.87 0.29 18.28
N ALA A 61 -24.49 -0.83 17.90
CA ALA A 61 -25.12 -1.01 16.59
C ALA A 61 -26.23 0.03 16.32
N ASP A 62 -27.04 0.35 17.33
CA ASP A 62 -28.16 1.30 17.19
C ASP A 62 -27.70 2.77 17.01
N GLY A 63 -26.44 3.08 17.32
CA GLY A 63 -25.86 4.41 17.20
C GLY A 63 -24.88 4.55 16.03
N THR A 64 -24.83 3.57 15.13
CA THR A 64 -23.87 3.51 14.03
C THR A 64 -24.52 3.15 12.71
N GLU A 65 -24.20 3.95 11.71
CA GLU A 65 -24.64 3.78 10.33
C GLU A 65 -23.42 3.47 9.47
N PHE A 66 -23.44 2.28 8.84
CA PHE A 66 -22.49 1.90 7.81
C PHE A 66 -23.10 2.19 6.45
N GLY A 67 -22.33 2.79 5.55
CA GLY A 67 -22.84 3.21 4.25
C GLY A 67 -21.78 3.29 3.17
N TYR A 68 -22.26 3.72 2.01
CA TYR A 68 -21.50 3.98 0.81
C TYR A 68 -21.90 5.36 0.28
N ASP A 69 -20.92 6.19 -0.03
CA ASP A 69 -21.11 7.48 -0.69
C ASP A 69 -20.39 7.45 -2.04
N PRO A 70 -21.10 7.57 -3.19
CA PRO A 70 -20.48 7.53 -4.52
C PRO A 70 -19.61 8.75 -4.85
N THR A 71 -19.62 9.78 -4.00
CA THR A 71 -18.95 11.07 -4.27
C THR A 71 -18.14 11.62 -3.09
N GLY A 72 -18.16 10.95 -1.94
CA GLY A 72 -17.54 11.41 -0.70
C GLY A 72 -16.06 11.04 -0.55
N GLY A 73 -15.50 10.28 -1.51
CA GLY A 73 -14.12 9.83 -1.54
C GLY A 73 -13.14 10.90 -2.06
N LEU A 74 -11.88 10.48 -2.18
CA LEU A 74 -10.82 11.35 -2.71
C LEU A 74 -11.17 11.77 -4.15
N ASP A 75 -11.03 13.05 -4.47
CA ASP A 75 -11.34 13.60 -5.80
C ASP A 75 -12.76 13.31 -6.32
N GLY A 76 -13.73 13.12 -5.42
CA GLY A 76 -15.13 12.86 -5.77
C GLY A 76 -15.42 11.41 -6.16
N THR A 77 -14.52 10.49 -5.82
CA THR A 77 -14.70 9.03 -5.99
C THR A 77 -15.67 8.44 -4.96
N GLY A 78 -16.07 7.18 -5.17
CA GLY A 78 -16.85 6.45 -4.18
C GLY A 78 -16.04 6.08 -2.93
N CYS A 79 -16.70 5.99 -1.78
CA CYS A 79 -16.09 5.58 -0.52
C CYS A 79 -17.08 4.88 0.40
N VAL A 80 -16.55 4.17 1.41
CA VAL A 80 -17.35 3.61 2.50
C VAL A 80 -17.35 4.56 3.69
N THR A 81 -18.49 4.64 4.36
CA THR A 81 -18.72 5.60 5.43
C THR A 81 -19.11 4.90 6.72
N ILE A 82 -18.57 5.38 7.83
CA ILE A 82 -19.06 5.07 9.17
C ILE A 82 -19.50 6.39 9.79
N HIS A 83 -20.77 6.44 10.21
CA HIS A 83 -21.30 7.55 10.96
C HIS A 83 -21.77 7.05 12.32
N SER A 84 -21.20 7.60 13.39
CA SER A 84 -21.54 7.25 14.77
C SER A 84 -22.07 8.47 15.50
N SER A 85 -23.29 8.39 16.04
CA SER A 85 -23.91 9.49 16.81
C SER A 85 -23.55 9.45 18.29
N VAL A 86 -22.97 8.34 18.73
CA VAL A 86 -22.42 8.12 20.07
C VAL A 86 -21.02 7.57 19.94
N GLU A 87 -20.29 7.54 21.04
CA GLU A 87 -19.05 6.81 21.09
C GLU A 87 -19.22 5.37 20.62
N ASN A 88 -18.35 4.94 19.71
CA ASN A 88 -18.34 3.56 19.27
C ASN A 88 -16.96 3.12 18.74
N ASP A 89 -16.69 1.84 18.90
CA ASP A 89 -15.64 1.12 18.16
C ASP A 89 -16.28 0.47 16.92
N ALA A 90 -16.59 1.30 15.93
CA ALA A 90 -17.16 0.87 14.65
C ALA A 90 -16.07 0.69 13.61
N ARG A 91 -16.11 -0.44 12.88
CA ARG A 91 -15.07 -0.80 11.91
C ARG A 91 -15.61 -1.57 10.71
N PHE A 92 -14.94 -1.38 9.58
CA PHE A 92 -15.00 -2.32 8.47
C PHE A 92 -13.87 -3.33 8.59
N THR A 93 -14.16 -4.59 8.30
CA THR A 93 -13.17 -5.67 8.29
C THR A 93 -13.19 -6.37 6.94
N TYR A 94 -11.98 -6.57 6.39
CA TYR A 94 -11.74 -7.43 5.25
C TYR A 94 -10.82 -8.58 5.67
N ARG A 95 -11.07 -9.79 5.17
CA ARG A 95 -10.22 -10.96 5.44
C ARG A 95 -9.73 -11.57 4.13
N TYR A 96 -8.42 -11.59 3.96
CA TYR A 96 -7.76 -12.30 2.88
C TYR A 96 -7.37 -13.72 3.33
N GLU A 97 -8.04 -14.74 2.80
CA GLU A 97 -7.88 -16.14 3.23
C GLU A 97 -6.65 -16.84 2.64
N SER A 98 -5.97 -16.22 1.67
CA SER A 98 -4.82 -16.81 0.95
C SER A 98 -3.50 -16.12 1.28
N ALA A 99 -3.38 -15.57 2.49
CA ALA A 99 -2.12 -15.02 2.98
C ALA A 99 -1.05 -16.12 3.05
N LEU A 100 0.15 -15.80 2.59
CA LEU A 100 1.32 -16.66 2.59
C LEU A 100 2.10 -16.45 3.89
N GLU A 101 2.62 -17.55 4.43
CA GLU A 101 3.54 -17.50 5.57
C GLU A 101 4.85 -16.80 5.18
N GLU A 102 5.54 -16.26 6.20
CA GLU A 102 6.86 -15.60 6.06
C GLU A 102 6.92 -14.49 5.00
N THR A 103 5.76 -13.89 4.67
CA THR A 103 5.63 -12.87 3.63
C THR A 103 5.33 -11.51 4.24
N TYR A 104 6.02 -10.47 3.75
CA TYR A 104 5.75 -9.09 4.13
C TYR A 104 4.67 -8.48 3.23
N TYR A 105 3.66 -7.90 3.87
CA TYR A 105 2.56 -7.22 3.19
C TYR A 105 2.64 -5.72 3.39
N ARG A 106 2.14 -4.98 2.40
CA ARG A 106 1.90 -3.54 2.50
C ARG A 106 0.42 -3.28 2.33
N MET A 107 -0.14 -2.48 3.23
CA MET A 107 -1.50 -1.97 3.13
C MET A 107 -1.44 -0.44 2.99
N SER A 108 -2.37 0.12 2.23
CA SER A 108 -2.58 1.55 2.13
C SER A 108 -4.05 1.83 1.91
N VAL A 109 -4.56 2.86 2.56
CA VAL A 109 -5.94 3.30 2.43
C VAL A 109 -5.99 4.81 2.68
N TRP A 110 -6.93 5.47 2.02
CA TRP A 110 -7.24 6.87 2.23
C TRP A 110 -8.38 6.98 3.24
N VAL A 111 -8.17 7.76 4.31
CA VAL A 111 -9.17 7.98 5.34
C VAL A 111 -9.43 9.48 5.47
N ARG A 112 -10.71 9.84 5.55
CA ARG A 112 -11.18 11.18 5.86
C ARG A 112 -12.04 11.08 7.12
N THR A 113 -11.80 11.99 8.06
CA THR A 113 -12.59 12.11 9.29
C THR A 113 -13.21 13.49 9.37
N GLU A 114 -14.42 13.56 9.90
CA GLU A 114 -15.14 14.81 10.12
C GLU A 114 -15.71 14.79 11.53
N ASN A 115 -15.63 15.93 12.23
CA ASN A 115 -16.22 16.10 13.56
C ASN A 115 -15.76 15.08 14.62
N VAL A 116 -14.57 14.48 14.43
CA VAL A 116 -13.92 13.64 15.45
C VAL A 116 -13.26 14.53 16.50
N GLY A 117 -13.55 14.29 17.77
CA GLY A 117 -12.99 15.08 18.88
C GLY A 117 -11.49 14.86 19.06
N THR A 118 -10.76 15.91 19.44
CA THR A 118 -9.32 15.87 19.78
C THR A 118 -9.05 15.70 21.27
N SER A 119 -10.08 15.75 22.11
CA SER A 119 -9.97 15.68 23.56
C SER A 119 -11.26 15.11 24.12
N ALA A 120 -11.16 14.03 24.88
CA ALA A 120 -12.24 13.54 25.72
C ALA A 120 -12.52 14.60 26.80
N SER A 121 -13.53 15.44 26.61
CA SER A 121 -13.94 16.44 27.59
C SER A 121 -15.37 16.16 28.03
N GLY A 122 -15.48 15.55 29.21
CA GLY A 122 -16.70 15.04 29.84
C GLY A 122 -16.30 14.00 30.89
N THR A 123 -17.22 13.59 31.77
CA THR A 123 -16.97 12.51 32.74
C THR A 123 -16.79 11.13 32.08
N ASP A 124 -17.17 11.00 30.80
CA ASP A 124 -17.07 9.78 30.00
C ASP A 124 -16.04 9.99 28.89
N ASN A 125 -15.05 9.11 28.85
CA ASN A 125 -13.68 9.43 28.46
C ASN A 125 -13.20 8.52 27.32
N THR A 126 -14.03 8.23 26.30
CA THR A 126 -13.80 6.94 25.61
C THR A 126 -13.88 6.95 24.06
N ALA A 127 -14.32 8.01 23.37
CA ALA A 127 -14.16 8.14 21.89
C ALA A 127 -13.08 9.18 21.49
N VAL A 128 -11.92 8.70 21.03
CA VAL A 128 -10.79 9.53 20.56
C VAL A 128 -10.27 8.99 19.23
N GLY A 129 -10.36 9.81 18.17
CA GLY A 129 -9.75 9.54 16.86
C GLY A 129 -10.45 8.49 15.99
N ALA A 130 -9.88 8.25 14.80
CA ALA A 130 -10.19 7.13 13.93
C ALA A 130 -8.87 6.40 13.65
N ASN A 131 -8.90 5.07 13.70
CA ASN A 131 -7.71 4.22 13.52
C ASN A 131 -7.84 3.35 12.27
N LEU A 132 -6.67 2.89 11.81
CA LEU A 132 -6.46 1.93 10.74
C LEU A 132 -6.08 0.57 11.31
#